data_AF-A0A814ETY1-F1
#
_entry.id   AF-A0A814ETY1-F1
#
_cell.length_a   1.000
_cell.length_b   1.000
_cell.length_c   1.000
_cell.angle_alpha   90.00
_cell.angle_beta   90.00
_cell.angle_gamma   90.00
#
_symmetry.space_group_name_H-M   'P 1'
#
loop_
_entity.id
_entity.type
_entity.pdbx_description
1 polymer ?
#
loop_
_entity_poly.entity_id
_entity_poly.type
_entity_poly.pdbx_seq_one_letter_code
_entity_poly.pdbx_strand_id
1 'polypeptide(L)'
;MTNFIQLLIGITLVLTFDCLININSSPIDGPPVVVDLNIGNTNVGKDHKCTIDIHCNGHGQCRLNETGCDCDRGWITYDNRADTNKYCDYQQRSKKLAFFLSLFFGFFGIDWFYLSRGHLGYIVVGLLKLLIGCGCCSAWSLTYFRQEIQNTESVKTKLNGVGIFFSLITFVWWIVDWARILGNKFPDGRAVGLIPW
;
A
#
# COMPACT_ATOMS: atom_id res chain seq x y z
N MET A 1 10.72 -14.45 -33.82
CA MET A 1 9.75 -13.37 -33.52
C MET A 1 8.64 -13.82 -32.56
N THR A 2 8.23 -15.09 -32.58
CA THR A 2 7.20 -15.67 -31.68
C THR A 2 7.51 -15.54 -30.19
N ASN A 3 8.76 -15.72 -29.75
CA ASN A 3 9.12 -15.66 -28.32
C ASN A 3 8.96 -14.25 -27.69
N PHE A 4 9.10 -13.19 -28.48
CA PHE A 4 8.99 -11.81 -27.99
C PHE A 4 7.52 -11.38 -27.82
N ILE A 5 6.66 -11.81 -28.74
CA ILE A 5 5.22 -11.58 -28.66
C ILE A 5 4.64 -12.33 -27.45
N GLN A 6 5.09 -13.57 -27.22
CA GLN A 6 4.67 -14.35 -26.04
C GLN A 6 5.09 -13.68 -24.72
N LEU A 7 6.29 -13.07 -24.67
CA LEU A 7 6.75 -12.31 -23.51
C LEU A 7 5.90 -11.04 -23.27
N LEU A 8 5.59 -10.29 -24.33
CA LEU A 8 4.72 -9.11 -24.28
C LEU A 8 3.31 -9.46 -23.83
N ILE A 9 2.74 -10.55 -24.35
CA ILE A 9 1.42 -11.04 -23.92
C ILE A 9 1.47 -11.46 -22.45
N GLY A 10 2.51 -12.17 -22.01
CA GLY A 10 2.69 -12.53 -20.61
C GLY A 10 2.74 -11.31 -19.68
N ILE A 11 3.51 -10.28 -20.04
CA ILE A 11 3.61 -9.03 -19.26
C ILE A 11 2.29 -8.26 -19.27
N THR A 12 1.62 -8.15 -20.42
CA THR A 12 0.35 -7.44 -20.53
C THR A 12 -0.75 -8.16 -19.74
N LEU A 13 -0.75 -9.50 -19.76
CA LEU A 13 -1.65 -10.31 -18.94
C LEU A 13 -1.35 -10.13 -17.45
N VAL A 14 -0.09 -10.09 -17.03
CA VAL A 14 0.27 -9.82 -15.62
C VAL A 14 -0.18 -8.42 -15.20
N LEU A 15 0.04 -7.39 -16.03
CA LEU A 15 -0.36 -6.01 -15.71
C LEU A 15 -1.87 -5.80 -15.70
N THR A 16 -2.60 -6.45 -16.61
CA THR A 16 -4.06 -6.42 -16.62
C THR A 16 -4.62 -7.24 -15.46
N PHE A 17 -4.00 -8.36 -15.11
CA PHE A 17 -4.37 -9.17 -13.95
C PHE A 17 -4.07 -8.44 -12.64
N ASP A 18 -2.95 -7.73 -12.53
CA ASP A 18 -2.63 -6.87 -11.39
C ASP A 18 -3.58 -5.67 -11.33
N CYS A 19 -3.93 -5.03 -12.44
CA CYS A 19 -4.99 -4.01 -12.43
C CYS A 19 -6.33 -4.58 -11.97
N LEU A 20 -6.73 -5.75 -12.46
CA LEU A 20 -7.99 -6.40 -12.10
C LEU A 20 -7.99 -6.88 -10.64
N ILE A 21 -6.88 -7.42 -10.15
CA ILE A 21 -6.71 -7.80 -8.74
C ILE A 21 -6.68 -6.55 -7.87
N ASN A 22 -6.03 -5.47 -8.26
CA ASN A 22 -5.84 -4.29 -7.40
C ASN A 22 -7.05 -3.35 -7.36
N ILE A 23 -7.89 -3.36 -8.42
CA ILE A 23 -9.19 -2.67 -8.41
C ILE A 23 -10.21 -3.47 -7.57
N ASN A 24 -10.13 -4.81 -7.59
CA ASN A 24 -11.02 -5.67 -6.80
C ASN A 24 -10.47 -6.02 -5.41
N SER A 25 -9.18 -5.79 -5.13
CA SER A 25 -8.62 -5.81 -3.78
C SER A 25 -8.91 -4.48 -3.08
N SER A 26 -10.17 -4.05 -3.15
CA SER A 26 -10.76 -3.60 -1.90
C SER A 26 -10.60 -4.78 -0.94
N PRO A 27 -10.13 -4.57 0.30
CA PRO A 27 -10.03 -5.68 1.25
C PRO A 27 -11.35 -6.47 1.19
N ILE A 28 -11.24 -7.76 0.84
CA ILE A 28 -12.39 -8.67 0.70
C ILE A 28 -13.01 -8.92 2.08
N ASP A 29 -12.26 -8.62 3.13
CA ASP A 29 -12.83 -8.30 4.42
C ASP A 29 -13.35 -6.88 4.32
N GLY A 30 -14.68 -6.72 4.39
CA GLY A 30 -15.34 -5.42 4.47
C GLY A 30 -14.58 -4.48 5.42
N PRO A 31 -14.71 -3.14 5.25
CA PRO A 31 -13.91 -2.16 5.99
C PRO A 31 -13.73 -2.66 7.42
N PRO A 32 -12.48 -2.76 7.95
CA PRO A 32 -12.30 -3.19 9.34
C PRO A 32 -13.35 -2.43 10.10
N VAL A 33 -14.22 -3.14 10.83
CA VAL A 33 -15.36 -2.50 11.48
C VAL A 33 -14.73 -1.48 12.41
N VAL A 34 -14.61 -0.25 11.93
CA VAL A 34 -14.28 0.90 12.71
C VAL A 34 -15.55 1.00 13.50
N VAL A 35 -15.52 0.43 14.70
CA VAL A 35 -16.59 0.62 15.67
C VAL A 35 -16.49 2.10 16.01
N ASP A 36 -17.01 2.95 15.13
CA ASP A 36 -17.34 4.32 15.46
C ASP A 36 -18.35 4.17 16.59
N LEU A 37 -17.91 4.44 17.82
CA LEU A 37 -18.72 4.40 19.04
C LEU A 37 -19.79 5.52 19.05
N ASN A 38 -20.24 5.95 17.88
CA ASN A 38 -21.31 6.91 17.70
C ASN A 38 -22.46 6.23 16.94
N ILE A 39 -23.51 5.93 17.71
CA ILE A 39 -24.88 5.58 17.33
C ILE A 39 -25.23 4.08 17.49
N GLY A 40 -25.86 3.80 18.63
CA GLY A 40 -27.16 3.13 18.63
C GLY A 40 -27.19 1.61 18.49
N ASN A 41 -26.97 0.93 19.61
CA ASN A 41 -27.73 -0.27 19.99
C ASN A 41 -27.59 -1.50 19.07
N THR A 42 -26.40 -2.12 19.05
CA THR A 42 -26.29 -3.54 18.77
C THR A 42 -25.48 -4.22 19.88
N ASN A 43 -26.18 -5.01 20.69
CA ASN A 43 -25.67 -5.78 21.82
C ASN A 43 -24.71 -6.88 21.36
N VAL A 44 -23.46 -6.53 21.04
CA VAL A 44 -22.39 -7.50 20.85
C VAL A 44 -21.20 -7.12 21.73
N GLY A 45 -21.05 -7.84 22.84
CA GLY A 45 -19.74 -8.10 23.44
C GLY A 45 -19.32 -7.19 24.59
N LYS A 46 -19.68 -7.59 25.81
CA LYS A 46 -19.03 -7.29 27.11
C LYS A 46 -18.70 -5.83 27.39
N ASP A 47 -19.51 -5.21 28.25
CA ASP A 47 -19.19 -3.99 29.01
C ASP A 47 -17.85 -4.13 29.73
N HIS A 48 -16.74 -3.78 29.06
CA HIS A 48 -15.46 -3.67 29.71
C HIS A 48 -15.33 -2.25 30.24
N LYS A 49 -15.43 -2.11 31.56
CA LYS A 49 -15.33 -0.84 32.24
C LYS A 49 -13.90 -0.32 32.19
N CYS A 50 -13.66 0.74 31.44
CA CYS A 50 -12.47 1.55 31.69
C CYS A 50 -12.73 2.36 32.96
N THR A 51 -11.79 2.37 33.92
CA THR A 51 -11.90 3.16 35.16
C THR A 51 -10.81 4.21 35.26
N ILE A 52 -9.69 4.00 34.57
CA ILE A 52 -8.53 4.88 34.52
C ILE A 52 -7.91 4.83 33.12
N ASP A 53 -7.26 5.92 32.71
CA ASP A 53 -6.69 6.09 31.37
C ASP A 53 -5.63 5.03 31.00
N ILE A 54 -5.03 4.38 32.00
CA ILE A 54 -4.07 3.28 31.76
C ILE A 54 -4.72 2.07 31.08
N HIS A 55 -6.06 1.90 31.20
CA HIS A 55 -6.79 0.83 30.50
C HIS A 55 -6.88 1.08 28.99
N CYS A 56 -6.59 2.30 28.54
CA CYS A 56 -6.51 2.70 27.13
C CYS A 56 -5.07 2.65 26.58
N ASN A 57 -4.23 1.77 27.16
CA ASN A 57 -2.80 1.62 26.84
C ASN A 57 -1.98 2.93 26.91
N GLY A 58 -2.48 3.95 27.63
CA GLY A 58 -1.84 5.27 27.69
C GLY A 58 -1.89 6.06 26.37
N HIS A 59 -2.74 5.66 25.44
CA HIS A 59 -2.94 6.29 24.13
C HIS A 59 -4.40 6.72 23.93
N GLY A 60 -5.07 7.09 25.01
CA GLY A 60 -6.45 7.53 25.01
C GLY A 60 -6.96 7.86 26.40
N GLN A 61 -8.16 8.39 26.45
CA GLN A 61 -8.85 8.79 27.67
C GLN A 61 -10.08 7.91 27.90
N CYS A 62 -10.32 7.49 29.14
CA CYS A 62 -11.52 6.75 29.45
C CYS A 62 -12.75 7.67 29.46
N ARG A 63 -13.82 7.31 28.75
CA ARG A 63 -15.07 8.08 28.76
C ARG A 63 -15.73 8.00 30.14
N LEU A 64 -16.35 9.10 30.59
CA LEU A 64 -16.98 9.25 31.92
C LEU A 64 -18.06 8.21 32.26
N ASN A 65 -18.62 7.53 31.27
CA ASN A 65 -19.61 6.47 31.47
C ASN A 65 -18.98 5.07 31.62
N GLU A 66 -17.65 4.97 31.65
CA GLU A 66 -16.87 3.73 31.73
C GLU A 66 -17.05 2.77 30.52
N THR A 67 -17.81 3.17 29.50
CA THR A 67 -18.18 2.28 28.38
C THR A 67 -17.16 2.22 27.24
N GLY A 68 -15.98 2.84 27.36
CA GLY A 68 -14.94 2.75 26.33
C GLY A 68 -13.85 3.81 26.38
N CYS A 69 -12.81 3.59 25.57
CA CYS A 69 -11.67 4.48 25.41
C CYS A 69 -11.85 5.42 24.20
N ASP A 70 -11.58 6.70 24.41
CA ASP A 70 -11.42 7.69 23.34
C ASP A 70 -9.92 7.79 23.00
N CYS A 71 -9.53 7.22 21.86
CA CYS A 71 -8.12 7.11 21.50
C CYS A 71 -7.52 8.44 21.05
N ASP A 72 -6.26 8.66 21.39
CA ASP A 72 -5.49 9.81 20.92
C ASP A 72 -5.37 9.80 19.39
N ARG A 73 -5.18 10.99 18.80
CA ARG A 73 -5.05 11.14 17.34
C ARG A 73 -3.96 10.22 16.79
N GLY A 74 -4.37 9.31 15.90
CA GLY A 74 -3.48 8.35 15.25
C GLY A 74 -3.38 7.00 15.95
N TRP A 75 -4.17 6.77 17.01
CA TRP A 75 -4.35 5.49 17.65
C TRP A 75 -5.78 5.00 17.45
N ILE A 76 -5.93 3.71 17.20
CA ILE A 76 -7.21 3.04 17.13
C ILE A 76 -7.15 1.72 17.90
N THR A 77 -8.32 1.22 18.27
CA THR A 77 -8.47 -0.15 18.77
C THR A 77 -8.49 -1.11 17.59
N TYR A 78 -7.50 -1.99 17.50
CA TYR A 78 -7.45 -3.01 16.46
C TYR A 78 -8.01 -4.32 17.01
N ASP A 79 -9.15 -4.78 16.47
CA ASP A 79 -9.81 -6.00 16.91
C ASP A 79 -8.96 -7.24 16.58
N ASN A 80 -8.13 -7.61 17.55
CA ASN A 80 -7.50 -8.91 17.61
C ASN A 80 -8.44 -9.82 18.40
N ARG A 81 -9.14 -10.75 17.74
CA ARG A 81 -10.02 -11.75 18.37
C ARG A 81 -9.39 -12.53 19.54
N ALA A 82 -8.07 -12.48 19.71
CA ALA A 82 -7.33 -13.10 20.79
C ALA A 82 -7.31 -12.29 22.11
N ASP A 83 -7.58 -10.98 22.09
CA ASP A 83 -7.43 -10.13 23.28
C ASP A 83 -8.50 -9.02 23.31
N THR A 84 -9.57 -9.26 24.07
CA THR A 84 -10.69 -8.31 24.22
C THR A 84 -10.36 -7.10 25.10
N ASN A 85 -9.16 -7.04 25.69
CA ASN A 85 -8.80 -6.01 26.67
C ASN A 85 -7.80 -4.99 26.13
N LYS A 86 -7.49 -5.02 24.83
CA LYS A 86 -6.60 -4.06 24.19
C LYS A 86 -7.41 -2.95 23.51
N TYR A 87 -7.27 -1.73 24.03
CA TYR A 87 -7.84 -0.51 23.46
C TYR A 87 -6.73 0.44 23.05
N CYS A 88 -6.94 1.20 21.96
CA CYS A 88 -5.97 2.16 21.46
C CYS A 88 -4.55 1.55 21.30
N ASP A 89 -4.49 0.27 20.91
CA ASP A 89 -3.27 -0.51 20.84
C ASP A 89 -2.56 -0.40 19.48
N TYR A 90 -3.25 0.17 18.49
CA TYR A 90 -2.76 0.25 17.13
C TYR A 90 -2.50 1.68 16.69
N GLN A 91 -1.21 2.01 16.56
CA GLN A 91 -0.78 3.26 15.96
C GLN A 91 -0.98 3.19 14.44
N GLN A 92 -1.76 4.10 13.87
CA GLN A 92 -1.97 4.23 12.42
C GLN A 92 -0.73 4.82 11.71
N ARG A 93 -0.60 4.59 10.40
CA ARG A 93 0.46 5.21 9.58
C ARG A 93 0.06 6.60 9.11
N SER A 94 1.04 7.51 8.97
CA SER A 94 0.80 8.88 8.53
C SER A 94 0.56 8.92 7.02
N LYS A 95 -0.59 9.46 6.60
CA LYS A 95 -0.90 9.71 5.18
C LYS A 95 0.10 10.66 4.53
N LYS A 96 0.58 11.67 5.28
CA LYS A 96 1.58 12.62 4.78
C LYS A 96 2.86 11.93 4.41
N LEU A 97 3.35 11.08 5.32
CA LEU A 97 4.60 10.37 5.12
C LEU A 97 4.46 9.35 3.98
N ALA A 98 3.36 8.60 3.92
CA ALA A 98 3.08 7.68 2.81
C ALA A 98 3.08 8.41 1.45
N PHE A 99 2.44 9.58 1.38
CA PHE A 99 2.42 10.38 0.16
C PHE A 99 3.80 10.88 -0.23
N PHE A 100 4.59 11.44 0.70
CA PHE A 100 5.95 11.91 0.38
C PHE A 100 6.88 10.77 -0.02
N LEU A 101 6.76 9.60 0.61
CA LEU A 101 7.49 8.41 0.21
C LEU A 101 7.10 7.96 -1.20
N SER A 102 5.81 8.01 -1.55
CA SER A 102 5.36 7.69 -2.91
C SER A 102 5.78 8.75 -3.93
N LEU A 103 5.78 10.03 -3.54
CA LEU A 103 6.17 11.15 -4.41
C LEU A 103 7.64 11.07 -4.81
N PHE A 104 8.54 10.90 -3.84
CA PHE A 104 9.98 10.92 -4.09
C PHE A 104 10.58 9.54 -4.37
N PHE A 105 9.98 8.48 -3.80
CA PHE A 105 10.54 7.13 -3.83
C PHE A 105 9.53 6.05 -4.28
N GLY A 106 8.36 6.45 -4.80
CA GLY A 106 7.33 5.51 -5.26
C GLY A 106 7.78 4.66 -6.44
N PHE A 107 8.70 5.18 -7.27
CA PHE A 107 9.35 4.41 -8.34
C PHE A 107 10.12 3.19 -7.81
N PHE A 108 10.64 3.27 -6.60
CA PHE A 108 11.35 2.17 -5.93
C PHE A 108 10.41 1.30 -5.06
N GLY A 109 9.12 1.64 -4.97
CA GLY A 109 8.14 0.92 -4.15
C GLY A 109 8.29 1.11 -2.64
N ILE A 110 9.00 2.16 -2.18
CA ILE A 110 9.23 2.41 -0.73
C ILE A 110 7.92 2.65 0.03
N ASP A 111 6.94 3.27 -0.63
CA ASP A 111 5.59 3.47 -0.10
C ASP A 111 4.90 2.15 0.24
N TRP A 112 5.06 1.11 -0.59
CA TRP A 112 4.52 -0.23 -0.31
C TRP A 112 5.21 -0.90 0.87
N PHE A 113 6.53 -0.75 1.02
CA PHE A 113 7.25 -1.26 2.18
C PHE A 113 6.85 -0.55 3.48
N TYR A 114 6.64 0.77 3.44
CA TYR A 114 6.16 1.54 4.58
C TYR A 114 4.78 1.06 5.06
N LEU A 115 3.89 0.78 4.11
CA LEU A 115 2.53 0.30 4.38
C LEU A 115 2.48 -1.18 4.74
N SER A 116 3.50 -1.97 4.42
CA SER A 116 3.46 -3.43 4.56
C SER A 116 3.12 -3.93 5.96
N ARG A 117 3.64 -3.32 7.03
CA ARG A 117 3.46 -3.84 8.42
C ARG A 117 3.85 -5.33 8.59
N GLY A 118 4.70 -5.86 7.72
CA GLY A 118 5.08 -7.27 7.69
C GLY A 118 4.15 -8.15 6.83
N HIS A 119 3.10 -7.59 6.24
CA HIS A 119 2.22 -8.30 5.31
C HIS A 119 2.94 -8.56 3.99
N LEU A 120 3.04 -9.84 3.62
CA LEU A 120 3.84 -10.32 2.50
C LEU A 120 3.38 -9.75 1.15
N GLY A 121 2.08 -9.57 0.96
CA GLY A 121 1.54 -9.00 -0.29
C GLY A 121 2.11 -7.62 -0.60
N TYR A 122 2.25 -6.76 0.41
CA TYR A 122 2.82 -5.43 0.22
C TYR A 122 4.33 -5.48 -0.07
N ILE A 123 5.05 -6.41 0.57
CA ILE A 123 6.49 -6.62 0.34
C ILE A 123 6.72 -7.07 -1.09
N VAL A 124 5.94 -8.04 -1.57
CA VAL A 124 6.05 -8.57 -2.94
C VAL A 124 5.77 -7.50 -3.98
N VAL A 125 4.71 -6.69 -3.80
CA VAL A 125 4.42 -5.59 -4.74
C VAL A 125 5.50 -4.51 -4.68
N GLY A 126 6.03 -4.19 -3.49
CA GLY A 126 7.16 -3.27 -3.35
C GLY A 126 8.41 -3.77 -4.08
N LEU A 127 8.75 -5.06 -3.95
CA LEU A 127 9.88 -5.68 -4.67
C LEU A 127 9.65 -5.71 -6.18
N LEU A 128 8.43 -6.01 -6.63
CA LEU A 128 8.07 -6.00 -8.05
C LEU A 128 8.27 -4.61 -8.65
N LYS A 129 7.80 -3.56 -7.97
CA LYS A 129 8.04 -2.18 -8.36
C LYS A 129 9.52 -1.84 -8.38
N LEU A 130 10.28 -2.25 -7.37
CA LEU A 130 11.71 -2.02 -7.31
C LEU A 130 12.42 -2.65 -8.52
N LEU A 131 12.06 -3.88 -8.91
CA LEU A 131 12.63 -4.57 -10.06
C LEU A 131 12.26 -3.88 -11.38
N ILE A 132 10.99 -3.51 -11.56
CA ILE A 132 10.51 -2.81 -12.77
C ILE A 132 11.12 -1.40 -12.85
N GLY A 133 11.16 -0.67 -11.74
CA GLY A 133 11.73 0.68 -11.64
C GLY A 133 13.25 0.71 -11.80
N CYS A 134 13.99 -0.22 -11.18
CA CYS A 134 15.43 -0.35 -11.46
C CYS A 134 15.68 -0.80 -12.91
N GLY A 135 14.77 -1.59 -13.48
CA GLY A 135 14.78 -1.95 -14.90
C GLY A 135 14.77 -0.72 -15.82
N CYS A 136 14.00 0.33 -15.50
CA CYS A 136 13.99 1.53 -16.34
C CYS A 136 15.27 2.37 -16.21
N CYS A 137 15.89 2.47 -15.03
CA CYS A 137 17.15 3.22 -14.87
C CYS A 137 18.36 2.47 -15.47
N SER A 138 18.37 1.14 -15.36
CA SER A 138 19.42 0.29 -15.90
C SER A 138 19.30 0.09 -17.41
N ALA A 139 18.09 0.04 -17.99
CA ALA A 139 17.91 -0.06 -19.44
C ALA A 139 18.53 1.13 -20.19
N TRP A 140 18.38 2.34 -19.68
CA TRP A 140 18.94 3.56 -20.28
C TRP A 140 20.47 3.60 -20.12
N SER A 141 20.97 3.18 -18.95
CA SER A 141 22.41 3.06 -18.68
C SER A 141 23.07 1.98 -19.54
N LEU A 142 22.38 0.85 -19.76
CA LEU A 142 22.83 -0.24 -20.62
C LEU A 142 22.77 0.14 -22.09
N THR A 143 21.79 0.91 -22.56
CA THR A 143 21.80 1.42 -23.94
C THR A 143 22.95 2.40 -24.17
N TYR A 144 23.31 3.21 -23.17
CA TYR A 144 24.44 4.12 -23.24
C TYR A 144 25.78 3.37 -23.25
N PHE A 145 25.96 2.37 -22.37
CA PHE A 145 27.17 1.53 -22.34
C PHE A 145 27.28 0.58 -23.53
N ARG A 146 26.16 0.09 -24.09
CA ARG A 146 26.12 -0.89 -25.18
C ARG A 146 26.16 -0.23 -26.57
N GLN A 147 26.19 1.10 -26.63
CA GLN A 147 26.40 1.86 -27.86
C GLN A 147 27.70 1.46 -28.57
N GLU A 148 28.67 0.89 -27.84
CA GLU A 148 29.94 0.37 -28.37
C GLU A 148 29.86 -1.04 -29.00
N ILE A 149 28.82 -1.85 -28.71
CA ILE A 149 28.88 -3.32 -28.96
C ILE A 149 28.04 -3.80 -30.16
N GLN A 150 26.99 -3.09 -30.64
CA GLN A 150 26.23 -3.56 -31.82
C GLN A 150 25.76 -2.45 -32.78
N ASN A 151 26.35 -2.48 -33.97
CA ASN A 151 26.08 -1.59 -35.10
C ASN A 151 24.87 -2.03 -35.95
N THR A 152 23.80 -2.51 -35.31
CA THR A 152 22.59 -2.99 -36.01
C THR A 152 21.39 -2.11 -35.65
N GLU A 153 21.05 -1.18 -36.54
CA GLU A 153 19.98 -0.18 -36.39
C GLU A 153 18.61 -0.78 -35.99
N SER A 154 18.33 -2.03 -36.38
CA SER A 154 17.09 -2.73 -36.04
C SER A 154 16.98 -3.13 -34.56
N VAL A 155 18.10 -3.36 -33.88
CA VAL A 155 18.14 -3.76 -32.46
C VAL A 155 17.97 -2.53 -31.56
N LYS A 156 18.60 -1.40 -31.91
CA LYS A 156 18.48 -0.13 -31.18
C LYS A 156 17.03 0.34 -31.10
N THR A 157 16.33 0.35 -32.23
CA THR A 157 14.93 0.80 -32.32
C THR A 157 14.01 -0.06 -31.45
N LYS A 158 14.22 -1.38 -31.42
CA LYS A 158 13.40 -2.30 -30.61
C LYS A 158 13.65 -2.13 -29.11
N LEU A 159 14.91 -1.97 -28.69
CA LEU A 159 15.25 -1.76 -27.27
C LEU A 159 14.71 -0.44 -26.73
N ASN A 160 14.79 0.65 -27.51
CA ASN A 160 14.17 1.92 -27.13
C ASN A 160 12.65 1.81 -26.97
N GLY A 161 11.97 1.12 -27.89
CA GLY A 161 10.53 0.91 -27.79
C GLY A 161 10.12 0.17 -26.51
N VAL A 162 10.88 -0.86 -26.13
CA VAL A 162 10.65 -1.61 -24.88
C VAL A 162 10.88 -0.74 -23.65
N GLY A 163 11.96 0.05 -23.63
CA GLY A 163 12.25 0.97 -22.52
C GLY A 163 11.13 1.99 -22.30
N ILE A 164 10.67 2.63 -23.38
CA ILE A 164 9.56 3.60 -23.33
C ILE A 164 8.29 2.94 -22.79
N PHE A 165 7.96 1.73 -23.25
CA PHE A 165 6.78 0.99 -22.81
C PHE A 165 6.80 0.72 -21.29
N PHE A 166 7.91 0.20 -20.75
CA PHE A 166 8.04 -0.02 -19.31
C PHE A 166 8.03 1.28 -18.51
N SER A 167 8.66 2.35 -19.00
CA SER A 167 8.61 3.67 -18.36
C SER A 167 7.18 4.21 -18.26
N LEU A 168 6.35 4.04 -19.30
CA LEU A 168 4.95 4.44 -19.27
C LEU A 168 4.13 3.62 -18.26
N ILE A 169 4.33 2.31 -18.20
CA ILE A 169 3.66 1.44 -17.22
C ILE A 169 4.01 1.87 -15.79
N THR A 170 5.29 2.05 -15.49
CA THR A 170 5.74 2.48 -14.16
C THR A 170 5.19 3.87 -13.81
N PHE A 171 5.14 4.78 -14.77
CA PHE A 171 4.58 6.11 -14.58
C PHE A 171 3.07 6.05 -14.26
N VAL A 172 2.30 5.24 -15.01
CA VAL A 172 0.88 5.04 -14.73
C VAL A 172 0.68 4.42 -13.34
N TRP A 173 1.46 3.40 -12.98
CA TRP A 173 1.40 2.79 -11.66
C TRP A 173 1.63 3.83 -10.56
N TRP A 174 2.70 4.63 -10.69
CA TRP A 174 3.04 5.69 -9.74
C TRP A 174 1.90 6.69 -9.52
N ILE A 175 1.25 7.15 -10.60
CA ILE A 175 0.07 8.02 -10.50
C ILE A 175 -1.11 7.31 -9.80
N VAL A 176 -1.32 6.01 -10.07
CA VAL A 176 -2.37 5.22 -9.40
C VAL A 176 -2.12 5.09 -7.90
N ASP A 177 -0.87 4.96 -7.44
CA ASP A 177 -0.57 4.99 -6.00
C ASP A 177 -0.96 6.32 -5.38
N TRP A 178 -0.64 7.43 -6.04
CA TRP A 178 -0.99 8.75 -5.54
C TRP A 178 -2.49 8.92 -5.41
N ALA A 179 -3.25 8.54 -6.44
CA ALA A 179 -4.70 8.59 -6.41
C ALA A 179 -5.27 7.76 -5.24
N ARG A 180 -4.70 6.58 -4.97
CA ARG A 180 -5.12 5.72 -3.85
C ARG A 180 -4.77 6.30 -2.48
N ILE A 181 -3.55 6.84 -2.31
CA ILE A 181 -3.14 7.50 -1.07
C ILE A 181 -4.04 8.70 -0.81
N LEU A 182 -4.17 9.61 -1.79
CA LEU A 182 -4.98 10.81 -1.68
C LEU A 182 -6.47 10.48 -1.43
N GLY A 183 -6.99 9.43 -2.07
CA GLY A 183 -8.36 8.95 -1.92
C GLY A 183 -8.67 8.15 -0.65
N ASN A 184 -7.72 7.97 0.28
CA ASN A 184 -7.89 7.10 1.46
C ASN A 184 -8.25 5.64 1.12
N LYS A 185 -7.98 5.19 -0.10
CA LYS A 185 -8.25 3.82 -0.56
C LYS A 185 -7.04 2.91 -0.42
N PHE A 186 -5.99 3.38 0.27
CA PHE A 186 -4.77 2.62 0.48
C PHE A 186 -4.58 2.33 1.98
N PRO A 187 -5.16 1.23 2.48
CA PRO A 187 -4.93 0.82 3.85
C PRO A 187 -3.48 0.36 4.03
N ASP A 188 -3.07 0.17 5.27
CA ASP A 188 -1.83 -0.55 5.56
C ASP A 188 -2.02 -2.08 5.47
N GLY A 189 -0.94 -2.82 5.73
CA GLY A 189 -0.94 -4.28 5.68
C GLY A 189 -1.84 -4.98 6.70
N ARG A 190 -2.50 -4.24 7.60
CA ARG A 190 -3.54 -4.75 8.50
C ARG A 190 -4.94 -4.26 8.11
N ALA A 191 -5.10 -3.79 6.87
CA ALA A 191 -6.33 -3.20 6.36
C ALA A 191 -6.78 -1.90 7.07
N VAL A 192 -5.91 -1.29 7.89
CA VAL A 192 -6.25 -0.07 8.64
C VAL A 192 -5.98 1.19 7.81
N GLY A 193 -6.91 2.14 7.85
CA GLY A 193 -6.78 3.43 7.19
C GLY A 193 -5.66 4.32 7.75
N LEU A 194 -5.14 5.22 6.91
CA LEU A 194 -4.09 6.16 7.27
C LEU A 194 -4.63 7.37 8.04
N ILE A 195 -3.78 7.98 8.88
CA ILE A 195 -4.12 9.19 9.63
C ILE A 195 -4.37 10.36 8.66
N PRO A 196 -5.50 11.08 8.75
CA PRO A 196 -5.79 12.23 7.90
C PRO A 196 -4.84 13.41 8.17
N TRP A 197 -4.76 14.33 7.20
CA TRP A 197 -3.83 15.46 7.16
C TRP A 197 -3.94 16.42 8.35
#